data_AF-A0A4Q3JQV2-F1
#
_entry.id   AF-A0A4Q3JQV2-F1
#
_cell.length_a   1.000
_cell.length_b   1.000
_cell.length_c   1.000
_cell.angle_alpha   90.00
_cell.angle_beta   90.00
_cell.angle_gamma   90.00
#
_symmetry.space_group_name_H-M   'P 1'
#
loop_
_entity.id
_entity.type
_entity.pdbx_description
1 polymer ?
#
loop_
_entity_poly.entity_id
_entity_poly.type
_entity_poly.pdbx_seq_one_letter_code
_entity_poly.pdbx_strand_id
1 'polypeptide(L)' 'MNPADVVRAHLRSTLRNDHGCCGSDGMDGPNRKCVCGATVGTEWSDCWTAAEVRLDGDAIVVHAVAS' A
#
# COMPACT_ATOMS: atom_id res chain seq x y z
N MET A 1 -0.38 8.71 -0.12
CA MET A 1 1.07 8.87 -0.41
C MET A 1 1.33 8.42 -1.84
N ASN A 2 2.32 8.97 -2.57
CA ASN A 2 2.65 8.46 -3.90
C ASN A 2 3.24 7.03 -3.77
N PRO A 3 2.89 6.06 -4.64
CA PRO A 3 3.45 4.72 -4.57
C PRO A 3 4.97 4.68 -4.72
N ALA A 4 5.58 5.70 -5.35
CA ALA A 4 7.03 5.82 -5.46
C ALA A 4 7.71 6.20 -4.12
N ASP A 5 6.97 6.82 -3.18
CA ASP A 5 7.49 7.21 -1.86
C ASP A 5 7.55 6.01 -0.88
N VAL A 6 6.93 4.89 -1.25
CA VAL A 6 6.92 3.67 -0.43
C VAL A 6 8.29 3.00 -0.47
N VAL A 7 8.85 2.70 0.70
CA VAL A 7 10.01 1.82 0.81
C VAL A 7 9.58 0.37 0.55
N ARG A 8 9.63 -0.04 -0.73
CA ARG A 8 9.13 -1.35 -1.21
C ARG A 8 9.71 -2.56 -0.48
N ALA A 9 10.92 -2.46 0.05
CA ALA A 9 11.54 -3.52 0.86
C ALA A 9 10.75 -3.86 2.15
N HIS A 10 9.89 -2.95 2.62
CA HIS A 10 9.08 -3.13 3.84
C HIS A 10 7.62 -3.49 3.58
N LEU A 11 7.13 -3.40 2.34
CA LEU A 11 5.76 -3.75 1.98
C LEU A 11 5.71 -4.94 1.01
N ARG A 12 4.83 -5.89 1.32
CA ARG A 12 4.50 -7.04 0.49
C ARG A 12 3.08 -6.89 -0.06
N SER A 13 2.86 -7.34 -1.29
CA SER A 13 1.51 -7.50 -1.82
C SER A 13 0.79 -8.67 -1.16
N THR A 14 -0.54 -8.59 -1.13
CA THR A 14 -1.39 -9.76 -0.82
C THR A 14 -1.83 -10.40 -2.13
N LEU A 15 -1.26 -11.54 -2.48
CA LEU A 15 -1.56 -12.22 -3.76
C LEU A 15 -3.05 -12.53 -4.01
N ARG A 16 -3.88 -12.49 -2.95
CA ARG A 16 -5.32 -12.74 -3.05
C ARG A 16 -6.15 -11.52 -3.47
N ASN A 17 -5.67 -10.31 -3.20
CA ASN A 17 -6.43 -9.06 -3.37
C ASN A 17 -5.61 -8.01 -4.16
N ASP A 18 -4.56 -8.44 -4.86
CA ASP A 18 -3.64 -7.57 -5.59
C ASP A 18 -3.72 -7.92 -7.07
N HIS A 19 -4.62 -7.24 -7.77
CA HIS A 19 -4.96 -7.45 -9.18
C HIS A 19 -4.67 -6.19 -10.00
N GLY A 20 -4.59 -6.32 -11.33
CA GLY A 20 -4.46 -5.19 -12.25
C GLY A 20 -3.54 -5.45 -13.44
N CYS A 21 -3.43 -4.48 -14.34
CA CYS A 21 -2.68 -4.59 -15.59
C CYS A 21 -1.22 -4.11 -15.45
N CYS A 22 -1.04 -2.84 -15.12
CA CYS A 22 0.29 -2.22 -14.98
C CYS A 22 0.77 -2.13 -13.53
N GLY A 23 -0.09 -2.50 -12.59
CA GLY A 23 0.09 -2.38 -11.15
C GLY A 23 -1.17 -2.84 -10.44
N SER A 24 -1.28 -2.50 -9.15
CA SER A 24 -2.46 -2.82 -8.34
C SER A 24 -3.64 -1.90 -8.67
N ASP A 25 -4.80 -2.45 -9.00
CA ASP A 25 -6.04 -1.71 -9.19
C ASP A 25 -6.72 -1.31 -7.86
N GLY A 26 -6.31 -1.91 -6.74
CA GLY A 26 -6.78 -1.58 -5.39
C GLY A 26 -8.28 -1.78 -5.13
N MET A 27 -8.99 -2.53 -5.97
CA MET A 27 -10.46 -2.65 -5.88
C MET A 27 -10.94 -3.75 -4.92
N ASP A 28 -10.09 -4.73 -4.63
CA ASP A 28 -10.44 -5.89 -3.79
C ASP A 28 -10.09 -5.71 -2.29
N GLY A 29 -9.99 -4.46 -1.85
CA GLY A 29 -9.70 -4.09 -0.46
C GLY A 29 -8.20 -4.06 -0.13
N PRO A 30 -7.83 -4.23 1.16
CA PRO A 30 -6.44 -4.11 1.59
C PRO A 30 -5.50 -5.11 0.91
N ASN A 31 -4.46 -4.58 0.29
CA ASN A 31 -3.53 -5.35 -0.53
C ASN A 31 -2.04 -5.13 -0.20
N ARG A 32 -1.74 -4.37 0.84
CA ARG A 32 -0.38 -4.18 1.35
C ARG A 32 -0.23 -4.71 2.77
N LYS A 33 0.82 -5.51 2.96
CA LYS A 33 1.26 -6.01 4.25
C LYS A 33 2.65 -5.52 4.57
N CYS A 34 2.90 -5.19 5.83
CA CYS A 34 4.26 -5.08 6.33
C CYS A 34 4.96 -6.45 6.21
N VAL A 35 6.29 -6.46 6.12
CA VAL A 35 7.09 -7.69 6.18
C VAL A 35 6.84 -8.52 7.44
N CYS A 36 6.32 -7.93 8.53
CA CYS A 36 5.88 -8.67 9.72
C CYS A 36 4.55 -9.42 9.54
N GLY A 37 3.84 -9.21 8.43
CA GLY A 37 2.58 -9.87 8.09
C GLY A 37 1.32 -9.05 8.38
N ALA A 38 1.42 -7.95 9.13
CA ALA A 38 0.29 -7.05 9.38
C ALA A 38 -0.20 -6.39 8.09
N THR A 39 -1.51 -6.38 7.85
CA THR A 39 -2.12 -5.59 6.78
C THR A 39 -2.07 -4.12 7.16
N VAL A 40 -1.59 -3.27 6.26
CA VAL A 40 -1.30 -1.85 6.56
C VAL A 40 -1.96 -0.88 5.59
N GLY A 41 -2.59 -1.36 4.51
CA GLY A 41 -3.30 -0.47 3.59
C GLY A 41 -3.58 -1.05 2.22
N THR A 42 -3.95 -0.15 1.32
CA THR A 42 -4.27 -0.43 -0.08
C THR A 42 -3.43 0.45 -0.99
N GLU A 43 -2.89 -0.14 -2.04
CA GLU A 43 -2.24 0.55 -3.14
C GLU A 43 -3.11 0.55 -4.38
N TRP A 44 -3.19 1.71 -5.02
CA TRP A 44 -3.65 1.93 -6.38
C TRP A 44 -2.43 2.40 -7.20
N SER A 45 -2.11 1.63 -8.22
CA SER A 45 -0.96 1.81 -9.11
C SER A 45 -1.21 1.26 -10.51
N ASP A 46 -2.40 0.71 -10.79
CA ASP A 46 -2.80 0.39 -12.16
C ASP A 46 -2.99 1.68 -12.96
N CYS A 47 -2.69 1.62 -14.26
CA CYS A 47 -2.53 2.79 -15.13
C CYS A 47 -3.80 3.62 -15.31
N TRP A 48 -4.96 3.07 -14.96
CA TRP A 48 -6.26 3.73 -15.05
C TRP A 48 -6.85 4.09 -13.67
N THR A 49 -6.18 3.72 -12.59
CA THR A 49 -6.59 4.02 -11.21
C THR A 49 -5.84 5.22 -10.64
N ALA A 50 -6.17 5.62 -9.41
CA ALA A 50 -5.37 6.57 -8.68
C ALA A 50 -3.92 6.06 -8.53
N ALA A 51 -2.93 6.95 -8.49
CA ALA A 51 -1.55 6.60 -8.21
C ALA A 51 -1.25 6.91 -6.74
N GLU A 52 -1.72 6.07 -5.82
CA GLU A 52 -1.60 6.31 -4.38
C GLU A 52 -1.50 5.02 -3.55
N VAL A 53 -0.85 5.11 -2.40
CA VAL A 53 -1.07 4.19 -1.28
C VAL A 53 -1.85 4.91 -0.20
N ARG A 54 -2.89 4.27 0.31
CA ARG A 54 -3.60 4.70 1.51
C ARG A 54 -3.32 3.69 2.61
N LEU A 55 -2.69 4.17 3.67
CA LEU A 55 -2.44 3.37 4.85
C LEU A 55 -3.68 3.36 5.73
N ASP A 56 -3.94 2.22 6.35
CA ASP A 56 -4.98 2.08 7.37
C ASP A 56 -4.53 2.82 8.64
N GLY A 57 -5.32 3.80 9.08
CA GLY A 57 -5.01 4.64 10.23
C GLY A 57 -4.90 3.86 11.54
N ASP A 58 -5.61 2.74 11.66
CA ASP A 58 -5.57 1.89 12.86
C ASP A 58 -4.34 0.96 12.86
N ALA A 59 -3.70 0.77 11.70
CA ALA A 59 -2.54 -0.10 11.53
C ALA A 59 -1.20 0.65 11.61
N ILE A 60 -1.20 1.98 11.75
CA ILE A 60 0.01 2.81 11.69
C ILE A 60 0.10 3.77 12.87
N VAL A 61 1.33 4.07 13.29
CA VAL A 61 1.63 5.13 14.25
C VAL A 61 2.51 6.17 13.57
N VAL A 62 2.09 7.43 13.61
CA VAL A 62 2.86 8.54 13.05
C VAL A 62 3.81 9.08 14.10
N HIS A 63 5.11 9.03 13.80
CA HIS A 63 6.13 9.67 14.59
C HIS A 63 6.55 10.98 13.92
N ALA A 64 6.44 12.09 14.64
CA ALA A 64 7.02 13.35 14.19
C ALA A 64 8.55 13.19 14.15
N VAL A 65 9.16 13.54 13.03
CA VAL A 65 10.62 13.61 12.92
C VAL A 65 11.03 15.01 13.38
N ALA A 66 11.96 15.10 14.34
CA ALA A 66 12.52 16.39 14.75
C ALA A 66 13.34 16.97 13.58
N SER A 67 13.08 18.23 13.25
CA SER A 67 13.74 18.98 12.18
C SER A 67 15.24 19.19 12.41
#